data_AF-A0A7V7X078-F1
#
_entry.id   AF-A0A7V7X078-F1
#
_cell.length_a   1.000
_cell.length_b   1.000
_cell.length_c   1.000
_cell.angle_alpha   90.00
_cell.angle_beta   90.00
_cell.angle_gamma   90.00
#
_symmetry.space_group_name_H-M   'P 1'
#
loop_
_entity.id
_entity.type
_entity.pdbx_description
1 polymer ?
#
loop_
_entity_poly.entity_id
_entity_poly.type
_entity_poly.pdbx_seq_one_letter_code
_entity_poly.pdbx_strand_id
1 'polypeptide(L)'
;MNKLRQSYLALLNGEKPNLVFYFFPIVSLIILIAFPLILTRNTWWEAFDYTKTGEIGDTIGGITGPIIALLAALITFLAFWVQLQANKAQTKQFDIQDVANKLDSFERRFFELIKMHRDNVAEFDIENAVKGRKVFVPMVSELKFCYHVLKGVYNAQKDLLINAEPFTERDFMNISYITFFAGVGENSEKLTLNALDIYGEPFLRHYFGVLTKHQETYERNGRISVEIENGTYDLIMKYKPFCGHINKLGHYFRHLFQIVKYVDEQDDSIVTKKYDYLKTLRAQLSTHEQLLMYYNAMSSMGEPWIEKKYLSEFRMIKNIPLPYADIGIPPKEFLGMFNSLGELIFEWDEIKERTKKRPDRR
;
A
#
# COMPACT_ATOMS: atom_id res chain seq x y z
N MET A 1 50.96 -25.28 -22.65
CA MET A 1 50.64 -24.45 -21.46
C MET A 1 49.40 -23.55 -21.58
N ASN A 2 48.91 -23.16 -22.78
CA ASN A 2 47.76 -22.25 -22.90
C ASN A 2 46.36 -22.86 -22.67
N LYS A 3 46.11 -24.12 -23.06
CA LYS A 3 44.77 -24.72 -22.96
C LYS A 3 44.33 -24.99 -21.52
N LEU A 4 45.23 -25.45 -20.65
CA LEU A 4 44.90 -25.75 -19.25
C LEU A 4 44.49 -24.48 -18.47
N ARG A 5 45.20 -23.38 -18.71
CA ARG A 5 44.91 -22.07 -18.12
C ARG A 5 43.57 -21.52 -18.60
N GLN A 6 43.26 -21.66 -19.88
CA GLN A 6 41.96 -21.26 -20.42
C GLN A 6 40.82 -22.10 -19.84
N SER A 7 40.99 -23.43 -19.75
CA SER A 7 40.03 -24.32 -19.09
C SER A 7 39.81 -23.97 -17.62
N TYR A 8 40.87 -23.59 -16.91
CA TYR A 8 40.81 -23.18 -15.51
C TYR A 8 40.05 -21.86 -15.32
N LEU A 9 40.31 -20.87 -16.18
CA LEU A 9 39.58 -19.60 -16.17
C LEU A 9 38.10 -19.77 -16.55
N ALA A 10 37.79 -20.65 -17.50
CA ALA A 10 36.42 -21.03 -17.82
C ALA A 10 35.68 -21.65 -16.62
N LEU A 11 36.35 -22.52 -15.86
CA LEU A 11 35.80 -23.12 -14.64
C LEU A 11 35.52 -22.07 -13.54
N LEU A 12 36.44 -21.12 -13.35
CA LEU A 12 36.26 -20.01 -12.40
C LEU A 12 35.08 -19.10 -12.76
N ASN A 13 34.71 -19.06 -14.03
CA ASN A 13 33.55 -18.32 -14.53
C ASN A 13 32.26 -19.16 -14.56
N GLY A 14 32.27 -20.39 -14.01
CA GLY A 14 31.08 -21.23 -13.85
C GLY A 14 30.77 -22.16 -15.03
N GLU A 15 31.66 -22.29 -16.01
CA GLU A 15 31.48 -23.24 -17.12
C GLU A 15 31.73 -24.70 -16.70
N LYS A 16 31.07 -25.65 -17.38
CA LYS A 16 31.24 -27.09 -17.09
C LYS A 16 32.69 -27.53 -17.35
N PRO A 17 33.28 -28.39 -16.49
CA PRO A 17 34.64 -28.86 -16.66
C PRO A 17 34.80 -29.62 -17.98
N ASN A 18 35.84 -29.27 -18.75
CA ASN A 18 36.15 -29.96 -19.99
C ASN A 18 37.01 -31.23 -19.75
N LEU A 19 37.14 -32.08 -20.77
CA LEU A 19 37.84 -33.37 -20.70
C LEU A 19 39.28 -33.27 -20.17
N VAL A 20 39.93 -32.12 -20.32
CA VAL A 20 41.30 -31.87 -19.84
C VAL A 20 41.38 -31.89 -18.31
N PHE A 21 40.31 -31.51 -17.60
CA PHE A 21 40.25 -31.57 -16.13
C PHE A 21 40.20 -33.00 -15.60
N TYR A 22 39.55 -33.90 -16.35
CA TYR A 22 39.45 -35.32 -15.98
C TYR A 22 40.68 -36.13 -16.36
N PHE A 23 41.53 -35.62 -17.26
CA PHE A 23 42.72 -36.31 -17.73
C PHE A 23 43.67 -36.68 -16.59
N PHE A 24 43.98 -35.74 -15.70
CA PHE A 24 44.90 -35.98 -14.58
C PHE A 24 44.39 -37.05 -13.58
N PRO A 25 43.14 -36.98 -13.05
CA PRO A 25 42.64 -38.01 -12.15
C PRO A 25 42.49 -39.38 -12.85
N ILE A 26 42.10 -39.43 -14.13
CA ILE A 26 42.01 -40.68 -14.89
C ILE A 26 43.39 -41.32 -15.08
N VAL A 27 44.39 -40.54 -15.50
CA VAL A 27 45.77 -41.04 -15.65
C VAL A 27 46.33 -41.49 -14.30
N SER A 28 46.06 -40.74 -13.23
CA SER A 28 46.48 -41.11 -11.87
C SER A 28 45.84 -42.44 -11.43
N LEU A 29 44.57 -42.66 -11.74
CA LEU A 29 43.86 -43.91 -11.46
C LEU A 29 44.43 -45.10 -12.26
N ILE A 30 44.73 -44.89 -13.55
CA ILE A 30 45.35 -45.91 -14.41
C ILE A 30 46.73 -46.29 -13.87
N ILE A 31 47.54 -45.30 -13.47
CA ILE A 31 48.85 -45.55 -12.87
C ILE A 31 48.68 -46.33 -11.56
N LEU A 32 47.74 -45.95 -10.69
CA LEU A 32 47.52 -46.62 -9.41
C LEU A 32 47.15 -48.10 -9.57
N ILE A 33 46.45 -48.48 -10.65
CA ILE A 33 46.07 -49.87 -10.95
C ILE A 33 47.16 -50.62 -11.73
N ALA A 34 47.76 -49.99 -12.74
CA ALA A 34 48.73 -50.63 -13.64
C ALA A 34 50.10 -50.83 -12.98
N PHE A 35 50.52 -49.90 -12.12
CA PHE A 35 51.87 -49.90 -11.55
C PHE A 35 52.12 -51.09 -10.61
N PRO A 36 51.21 -51.47 -9.69
CA PRO A 36 51.36 -52.70 -8.90
C PRO A 36 51.38 -53.97 -9.77
N LEU A 37 50.59 -54.02 -10.85
CA LEU A 37 50.53 -55.17 -11.76
C LEU A 37 51.81 -55.34 -12.60
N ILE A 38 52.49 -54.24 -12.92
CA ILE A 38 53.76 -54.25 -13.67
C ILE A 38 54.91 -54.66 -12.76
N LEU A 39 54.93 -54.15 -11.52
CA LEU A 39 56.01 -54.39 -10.56
C LEU A 39 55.97 -55.76 -9.87
N THR A 40 54.87 -56.50 -9.96
CA THR A 40 54.71 -57.84 -9.35
C THR A 40 54.99 -59.01 -10.30
N ARG A 41 55.36 -58.74 -11.56
CA ARG A 41 55.70 -59.77 -12.58
C ARG A 41 57.22 -60.00 -12.66
N ASN A 42 57.62 -61.22 -13.07
CA ASN A 42 59.03 -61.56 -13.24
C ASN A 42 59.72 -60.60 -14.22
N THR A 43 60.74 -59.91 -13.75
CA THR A 43 61.47 -58.88 -14.49
C THR A 43 62.57 -59.48 -15.37
N TRP A 44 62.79 -58.88 -16.54
CA TRP A 44 63.80 -59.33 -17.52
C TRP A 44 65.19 -58.70 -17.30
N TRP A 45 65.32 -57.85 -16.27
CA TRP A 45 66.53 -57.10 -15.95
C TRP A 45 66.76 -57.16 -14.43
N GLU A 46 67.89 -57.72 -13.99
CA GLU A 46 68.22 -57.93 -12.57
C GLU A 46 68.21 -56.64 -11.71
N ALA A 47 68.42 -55.48 -12.33
CA ALA A 47 68.34 -54.18 -11.65
C ALA A 47 66.93 -53.81 -11.15
N PHE A 48 65.89 -54.53 -11.61
CA PHE A 48 64.49 -54.36 -11.23
C PHE A 48 63.96 -55.59 -10.46
N ASP A 49 64.83 -56.40 -9.83
CA ASP A 49 64.41 -57.48 -8.93
C ASP A 49 64.04 -56.91 -7.55
N TYR A 50 62.74 -56.74 -7.31
CA TYR A 50 62.18 -56.20 -6.07
C TYR A 50 61.82 -57.28 -5.04
N THR A 51 62.17 -58.55 -5.27
CA THR A 51 61.80 -59.67 -4.38
C THR A 51 62.32 -59.52 -2.94
N LYS A 52 63.42 -58.77 -2.74
CA LYS A 52 64.03 -58.50 -1.42
C LYS A 52 63.85 -57.06 -0.94
N THR A 53 63.18 -56.18 -1.69
CA THR A 53 63.04 -54.76 -1.36
C THR A 53 61.67 -54.42 -0.76
N GLY A 54 60.85 -55.42 -0.44
CA GLY A 54 59.54 -55.24 0.20
C GLY A 54 59.62 -54.44 1.49
N GLU A 55 60.58 -54.75 2.37
CA GLU A 55 60.80 -54.06 3.65
C GLU A 55 61.12 -52.56 3.47
N ILE A 56 61.82 -52.19 2.38
CA ILE A 56 62.12 -50.79 2.04
C ILE A 56 60.84 -50.09 1.58
N GLY A 57 60.02 -50.74 0.76
CA GLY A 57 58.72 -50.24 0.32
C GLY A 57 57.76 -50.03 1.49
N ASP A 58 57.70 -50.97 2.42
CA ASP A 58 56.89 -50.90 3.64
C ASP A 58 57.36 -49.76 4.56
N THR A 59 58.67 -49.55 4.68
CA THR A 59 59.24 -48.44 5.45
C THR A 59 58.91 -47.08 4.81
N ILE A 60 59.06 -46.95 3.49
CA ILE A 60 58.71 -45.72 2.77
C ILE A 60 57.21 -45.46 2.85
N GLY A 61 56.36 -46.46 2.61
CA GLY A 61 54.90 -46.33 2.71
C GLY A 61 54.44 -46.00 4.14
N GLY A 62 55.02 -46.67 5.13
CA GLY A 62 54.72 -46.45 6.55
C GLY A 62 55.12 -45.07 7.06
N ILE A 63 56.19 -44.46 6.52
CA ILE A 63 56.62 -43.09 6.88
C ILE A 63 55.89 -42.03 6.05
N THR A 64 55.77 -42.23 4.73
CA THR A 64 55.22 -41.21 3.81
C THR A 64 53.69 -41.15 3.84
N GLY A 65 53.01 -42.28 4.03
CA GLY A 65 51.54 -42.35 4.09
C GLY A 65 50.95 -41.42 5.15
N PRO A 66 51.39 -41.47 6.42
CA PRO A 66 50.93 -40.54 7.46
C PRO A 66 51.23 -39.07 7.14
N ILE A 67 52.38 -38.74 6.55
CA ILE A 67 52.73 -37.37 6.16
C ILE A 67 51.77 -36.85 5.07
N ILE A 68 51.52 -37.65 4.04
CA ILE A 68 50.57 -37.31 2.98
C ILE A 68 49.15 -37.18 3.55
N ALA A 69 48.75 -38.07 4.47
CA ALA A 69 47.47 -38.01 5.14
C ALA A 69 47.30 -36.72 5.97
N LEU A 70 48.35 -36.29 6.70
CA LEU A 70 48.34 -35.02 7.44
C LEU A 70 48.24 -33.81 6.50
N LEU A 71 48.96 -33.83 5.37
CA LEU A 71 48.86 -32.77 4.35
C LEU A 71 47.46 -32.73 3.72
N ALA A 72 46.88 -33.89 3.39
CA ALA A 72 45.53 -33.99 2.85
C ALA A 72 44.48 -33.50 3.86
N ALA A 73 44.63 -33.86 5.15
CA ALA A 73 43.78 -33.37 6.22
C ALA A 73 43.89 -31.85 6.39
N LEU A 74 45.09 -31.29 6.30
CA LEU A 74 45.32 -29.83 6.36
C LEU A 74 44.67 -29.10 5.19
N ILE A 75 44.87 -29.58 3.95
CA ILE A 75 44.25 -29.00 2.75
C ILE A 75 42.72 -29.08 2.84
N THR A 76 42.19 -30.21 3.30
CA THR A 76 40.75 -30.43 3.49
C THR A 76 40.20 -29.47 4.55
N PHE A 77 40.91 -29.29 5.67
CA PHE A 77 40.55 -28.30 6.70
C PHE A 77 40.53 -26.87 6.15
N LEU A 78 41.55 -26.48 5.37
CA LEU A 78 41.59 -25.17 4.72
C LEU A 78 40.42 -24.97 3.75
N ALA A 79 40.08 -26.00 2.96
CA ALA A 79 38.93 -25.95 2.06
C ALA A 79 37.61 -25.77 2.83
N PHE A 80 37.40 -26.54 3.90
CA PHE A 80 36.22 -26.37 4.77
C PHE A 80 36.19 -25.00 5.46
N TRP A 81 37.34 -24.49 5.89
CA TRP A 81 37.44 -23.16 6.50
C TRP A 81 37.01 -22.05 5.53
N VAL A 82 37.51 -22.10 4.29
CA VAL A 82 37.09 -21.17 3.22
C VAL A 82 35.61 -21.32 2.91
N GLN A 83 35.07 -22.54 2.87
CA GLN A 83 33.64 -22.79 2.66
C GLN A 83 32.78 -22.21 3.80
N LEU A 84 33.19 -22.37 5.06
CA LEU A 84 32.51 -21.77 6.21
C LEU A 84 32.50 -20.24 6.14
N GLN A 85 33.60 -19.64 5.69
CA GLN A 85 33.68 -18.20 5.47
C GLN A 85 32.73 -17.75 4.34
N ALA A 86 32.71 -18.45 3.21
CA ALA A 86 31.81 -18.17 2.10
C ALA A 86 30.34 -18.29 2.52
N ASN A 87 29.97 -19.33 3.26
CA ASN A 87 28.62 -19.54 3.78
C ASN A 87 28.18 -18.38 4.68
N LYS A 88 29.06 -17.88 5.57
CA LYS A 88 28.76 -16.72 6.42
C LYS A 88 28.46 -15.45 5.60
N ALA A 89 29.23 -15.22 4.53
CA ALA A 89 28.99 -14.09 3.63
C ALA A 89 27.67 -14.27 2.87
N GLN A 90 27.39 -15.48 2.43
CA GLN A 90 26.16 -15.84 1.71
C GLN A 90 24.92 -15.65 2.57
N THR A 91 24.93 -16.04 3.85
CA THR A 91 23.82 -15.82 4.79
C THR A 91 23.48 -14.34 4.89
N LYS A 92 24.47 -13.46 5.06
CA LYS A 92 24.23 -12.01 5.11
C LYS A 92 23.61 -11.47 3.81
N GLN A 93 24.06 -11.98 2.67
CA GLN A 93 23.49 -11.61 1.38
C GLN A 93 22.04 -12.10 1.24
N PHE A 94 21.72 -13.30 1.74
CA PHE A 94 20.36 -13.81 1.78
C PHE A 94 19.44 -12.92 2.63
N ASP A 95 19.90 -12.45 3.80
CA ASP A 95 19.11 -11.57 4.66
C ASP A 95 18.81 -10.23 3.97
N ILE A 96 19.81 -9.61 3.33
CA ILE A 96 19.61 -8.37 2.56
C ILE A 96 18.63 -8.61 1.39
N GLN A 97 18.79 -9.73 0.68
CA GLN A 97 17.92 -10.07 -0.44
C GLN A 97 16.49 -10.36 0.02
N ASP A 98 16.28 -10.98 1.19
CA ASP A 98 14.96 -11.25 1.75
C ASP A 98 14.21 -9.93 2.04
N VAL A 99 14.88 -8.95 2.65
CA VAL A 99 14.31 -7.61 2.88
C VAL A 99 13.98 -6.92 1.56
N ALA A 100 14.88 -6.96 0.58
CA ALA A 100 14.63 -6.38 -0.75
C ALA A 100 13.44 -7.05 -1.46
N ASN A 101 13.36 -8.39 -1.42
CA ASN A 101 12.25 -9.14 -2.02
C ASN A 101 10.90 -8.83 -1.36
N LYS A 102 10.90 -8.64 -0.03
CA LYS A 102 9.71 -8.22 0.72
C LYS A 102 9.26 -6.82 0.32
N LEU A 103 10.20 -5.88 0.20
CA LEU A 103 9.93 -4.52 -0.27
C LEU A 103 9.36 -4.53 -1.71
N ASP A 104 10.00 -5.24 -2.63
CA ASP A 104 9.52 -5.38 -4.02
C ASP A 104 8.10 -5.97 -4.08
N SER A 105 7.82 -6.97 -3.25
CA SER A 105 6.49 -7.61 -3.19
C SER A 105 5.43 -6.67 -2.62
N PHE A 106 5.81 -5.88 -1.61
CA PHE A 106 4.99 -4.79 -1.10
C PHE A 106 4.70 -3.75 -2.19
N GLU A 107 5.72 -3.24 -2.87
CA GLU A 107 5.57 -2.21 -3.91
C GLU A 107 4.67 -2.69 -5.04
N ARG A 108 4.88 -3.92 -5.54
CA ARG A 108 4.01 -4.53 -6.55
C ARG A 108 2.55 -4.57 -6.11
N ARG A 109 2.27 -5.03 -4.89
CA ARG A 109 0.91 -5.10 -4.35
C ARG A 109 0.32 -3.71 -4.15
N PHE A 110 1.11 -2.75 -3.66
CA PHE A 110 0.68 -1.37 -3.46
C PHE A 110 0.29 -0.70 -4.78
N PHE A 111 1.11 -0.82 -5.82
CA PHE A 111 0.79 -0.24 -7.13
C PHE A 111 -0.40 -0.92 -7.80
N GLU A 112 -0.58 -2.23 -7.61
CA GLU A 112 -1.76 -2.94 -8.10
C GLU A 112 -3.04 -2.48 -7.38
N LEU A 113 -2.99 -2.26 -6.07
CA LEU A 113 -4.11 -1.69 -5.32
C LEU A 113 -4.45 -0.26 -5.79
N ILE A 114 -3.45 0.57 -6.08
CA ILE A 114 -3.69 1.90 -6.68
C ILE A 114 -4.39 1.76 -8.03
N LYS A 115 -3.92 0.84 -8.87
CA LYS A 115 -4.49 0.60 -10.19
C LYS A 115 -5.96 0.18 -10.08
N MET A 116 -6.26 -0.81 -9.24
CA MET A 116 -7.65 -1.24 -8.96
C MET A 116 -8.50 -0.08 -8.44
N HIS A 117 -7.96 0.80 -7.59
CA HIS A 117 -8.69 1.97 -7.12
C HIS A 117 -9.03 2.94 -8.26
N ARG A 118 -8.07 3.19 -9.17
CA ARG A 118 -8.29 4.03 -10.35
C ARG A 118 -9.31 3.42 -11.30
N ASP A 119 -9.29 2.10 -11.48
CA ASP A 119 -10.24 1.38 -12.33
C ASP A 119 -11.65 1.48 -11.74
N ASN A 120 -11.82 1.26 -10.43
CA ASN A 120 -13.10 1.47 -9.73
C ASN A 120 -13.63 2.90 -9.92
N VAL A 121 -12.76 3.92 -9.84
CA VAL A 121 -13.15 5.32 -10.08
C VAL A 121 -13.49 5.57 -11.54
N ALA A 122 -12.81 4.93 -12.49
CA ALA A 122 -13.09 5.06 -13.91
C ALA A 122 -14.44 4.44 -14.29
N GLU A 123 -14.84 3.36 -13.62
CA GLU A 123 -16.13 2.68 -13.79
C GLU A 123 -17.32 3.44 -13.20
N PHE A 124 -17.10 4.51 -12.43
CA PHE A 124 -18.19 5.32 -11.90
C PHE A 124 -19.04 5.90 -13.03
N ASP A 125 -20.33 5.53 -13.04
CA ASP A 125 -21.32 6.03 -13.99
C ASP A 125 -22.64 6.28 -13.25
N ILE A 126 -23.14 7.51 -13.32
CA ILE A 126 -24.45 7.89 -12.80
C ILE A 126 -25.35 8.23 -13.98
N GLU A 127 -26.30 7.34 -14.26
CA GLU A 127 -27.35 7.49 -15.30
C GLU A 127 -26.80 7.87 -16.69
N ASN A 128 -25.59 7.43 -17.06
CA ASN A 128 -24.89 7.85 -18.28
C ASN A 128 -24.69 9.37 -18.41
N ALA A 129 -24.92 10.13 -17.33
CA ALA A 129 -24.93 11.58 -17.31
C ALA A 129 -23.58 12.16 -16.85
N VAL A 130 -22.95 11.53 -15.86
CA VAL A 130 -21.63 11.90 -15.33
C VAL A 130 -20.82 10.63 -15.10
N LYS A 131 -19.58 10.62 -15.59
CA LYS A 131 -18.70 9.44 -15.58
C LYS A 131 -17.35 9.71 -14.94
N GLY A 132 -16.73 8.65 -14.47
CA GLY A 132 -15.40 8.64 -13.87
C GLY A 132 -15.29 9.58 -12.68
N ARG A 133 -14.13 10.20 -12.53
CA ARG A 133 -13.83 11.18 -11.48
C ARG A 133 -14.76 12.40 -11.43
N LYS A 134 -15.47 12.74 -12.51
CA LYS A 134 -16.35 13.92 -12.53
C LYS A 134 -17.58 13.76 -11.64
N VAL A 135 -17.94 12.54 -11.24
CA VAL A 135 -19.13 12.27 -10.41
C VAL A 135 -19.01 12.85 -8.99
N PHE A 136 -17.79 13.04 -8.48
CA PHE A 136 -17.59 13.57 -7.14
C PHE A 136 -18.03 15.03 -6.99
N VAL A 137 -18.07 15.79 -8.09
CA VAL A 137 -18.54 17.19 -8.08
C VAL A 137 -20.04 17.27 -7.71
N PRO A 138 -20.97 16.67 -8.49
CA PRO A 138 -22.38 16.69 -8.13
C PRO A 138 -22.68 15.95 -6.83
N MET A 139 -21.92 14.89 -6.47
CA MET A 139 -22.05 14.22 -5.18
C MET A 139 -21.80 15.16 -4.00
N VAL A 140 -20.75 15.99 -4.05
CA VAL A 140 -20.49 17.00 -3.01
C VAL A 140 -21.61 18.03 -2.97
N SER A 141 -22.08 18.50 -4.13
CA SER A 141 -23.19 19.47 -4.18
C SER A 141 -24.48 18.90 -3.60
N GLU A 142 -24.78 17.63 -3.87
CA GLU A 142 -25.94 16.89 -3.38
C GLU A 142 -25.86 16.69 -1.86
N LEU A 143 -24.71 16.30 -1.32
CA LEU A 143 -24.48 16.19 0.13
C LEU A 143 -24.71 17.54 0.85
N LYS A 144 -24.19 18.63 0.29
CA LYS A 144 -24.41 19.98 0.83
C LYS A 144 -25.88 20.37 0.82
N PHE A 145 -26.61 20.03 -0.24
CA PHE A 145 -28.04 20.27 -0.31
C PHE A 145 -28.79 19.52 0.81
N CYS A 146 -28.48 18.22 1.00
CA CYS A 146 -29.04 17.44 2.10
C CYS A 146 -28.80 18.11 3.46
N TYR A 147 -27.57 18.59 3.70
CA TYR A 147 -27.20 19.29 4.92
C TYR A 147 -27.99 20.60 5.14
N HIS A 148 -28.16 21.42 4.10
CA HIS A 148 -28.94 22.65 4.22
C HIS A 148 -30.44 22.38 4.43
N VAL A 149 -31.01 21.39 3.75
CA VAL A 149 -32.39 20.96 3.99
C VAL A 149 -32.57 20.48 5.44
N LEU A 150 -31.62 19.70 5.97
CA LEU A 150 -31.67 19.24 7.34
C LEU A 150 -31.63 20.41 8.33
N LYS A 151 -30.75 21.40 8.14
CA LYS A 151 -30.73 22.61 8.98
C LYS A 151 -32.04 23.38 8.92
N GLY A 152 -32.63 23.52 7.73
CA GLY A 152 -33.94 24.16 7.58
C GLY A 152 -35.05 23.43 8.34
N VAL A 153 -35.10 22.09 8.21
CA VAL A 153 -36.06 21.24 8.92
C VAL A 153 -35.87 21.31 10.44
N TYR A 154 -34.63 21.23 10.92
CA TYR A 154 -34.30 21.37 12.33
C TYR A 154 -34.73 22.73 12.87
N ASN A 155 -34.40 23.83 12.19
CA ASN A 155 -34.76 25.17 12.63
C ASN A 155 -36.29 25.39 12.69
N ALA A 156 -37.05 24.75 11.80
CA ALA A 156 -38.51 24.81 11.80
C ALA A 156 -39.15 23.95 12.91
N GLN A 157 -38.44 22.94 13.42
CA GLN A 157 -38.97 21.99 14.41
C GLN A 157 -38.27 22.06 15.78
N LYS A 158 -37.23 22.88 15.95
CA LYS A 158 -36.46 22.98 17.20
C LYS A 158 -37.33 23.25 18.43
N ASP A 159 -38.39 24.04 18.28
CA ASP A 159 -39.31 24.39 19.36
C ASP A 159 -40.25 23.23 19.72
N LEU A 160 -40.34 22.19 18.87
CA LEU A 160 -41.05 20.94 19.15
C LEU A 160 -40.14 19.89 19.81
N LEU A 161 -38.82 20.13 19.82
CA LEU A 161 -37.78 19.25 20.36
C LEU A 161 -37.35 19.66 21.78
N ILE A 162 -38.24 20.29 22.57
CA ILE A 162 -37.99 21.01 23.84
C ILE A 162 -37.14 20.25 24.88
N ASN A 163 -37.06 18.91 24.80
CA ASN A 163 -36.32 18.06 25.74
C ASN A 163 -35.10 17.33 25.12
N ALA A 164 -34.74 17.65 23.88
CA ALA A 164 -33.56 17.06 23.22
C ALA A 164 -32.37 18.04 23.32
N GLU A 165 -31.18 17.48 23.54
CA GLU A 165 -29.94 18.24 23.38
C GLU A 165 -29.88 18.83 21.96
N PRO A 166 -29.45 20.10 21.80
CA PRO A 166 -29.32 20.71 20.48
C PRO A 166 -28.37 19.91 19.58
N PHE A 167 -28.70 19.83 18.29
CA PHE A 167 -27.85 19.13 17.34
C PHE A 167 -26.52 19.87 17.19
N THR A 168 -25.42 19.12 17.32
CA THR A 168 -24.07 19.61 17.03
C THR A 168 -23.84 19.64 15.52
N GLU A 169 -22.79 20.34 15.09
CA GLU A 169 -22.34 20.29 13.69
C GLU A 169 -21.99 18.87 13.22
N ARG A 170 -21.55 18.01 14.15
CA ARG A 170 -21.29 16.59 13.87
C ARG A 170 -22.58 15.82 13.62
N ASP A 171 -23.65 16.12 14.36
CA ASP A 171 -24.96 15.50 14.16
C ASP A 171 -25.55 15.87 12.80
N PHE A 172 -25.51 17.15 12.45
CA PHE A 172 -25.95 17.60 11.12
C PHE A 172 -25.16 16.91 10.00
N MET A 173 -23.84 16.83 10.13
CA MET A 173 -23.01 16.14 9.15
C MET A 173 -23.32 14.64 9.07
N ASN A 174 -23.46 13.98 10.22
CA ASN A 174 -23.72 12.54 10.31
C ASN A 174 -25.05 12.16 9.65
N ILE A 175 -26.15 12.83 10.03
CA ILE A 175 -27.47 12.61 9.44
C ILE A 175 -27.43 12.87 7.94
N SER A 176 -26.88 14.02 7.53
CA SER A 176 -26.83 14.41 6.11
C SER A 176 -26.01 13.44 5.27
N TYR A 177 -24.86 13.00 5.78
CA TYR A 177 -23.98 12.06 5.07
C TYR A 177 -24.63 10.69 4.94
N ILE A 178 -25.22 10.14 6.01
CA ILE A 178 -25.88 8.83 5.95
C ILE A 178 -27.08 8.88 4.99
N THR A 179 -27.89 9.95 5.04
CA THR A 179 -29.01 10.12 4.09
C THR A 179 -28.53 10.29 2.65
N PHE A 180 -27.48 11.08 2.40
CA PHE A 180 -26.86 11.19 1.08
C PHE A 180 -26.32 9.85 0.58
N PHE A 181 -25.72 9.06 1.47
CA PHE A 181 -25.12 7.79 1.14
C PHE A 181 -26.17 6.71 0.83
N ALA A 182 -27.21 6.60 1.64
CA ALA A 182 -28.28 5.61 1.47
C ALA A 182 -29.35 6.03 0.44
N GLY A 183 -29.64 7.33 0.34
CA GLY A 183 -30.73 7.90 -0.43
C GLY A 183 -32.06 7.96 0.33
N VAL A 184 -33.09 8.50 -0.33
CA VAL A 184 -34.47 8.53 0.16
C VAL A 184 -35.36 7.56 -0.64
N GLY A 185 -36.46 7.12 -0.04
CA GLY A 185 -37.37 6.11 -0.59
C GLY A 185 -37.50 4.87 0.29
N GLU A 186 -38.55 4.07 0.07
CA GLU A 186 -39.01 3.04 1.02
C GLU A 186 -37.92 2.07 1.50
N ASN A 187 -37.04 1.61 0.61
CA ASN A 187 -35.95 0.70 0.97
C ASN A 187 -34.73 1.41 1.58
N SER A 188 -34.39 2.61 1.09
CA SER A 188 -33.23 3.38 1.56
C SER A 188 -33.47 3.99 2.96
N GLU A 189 -34.72 4.37 3.25
CA GLU A 189 -35.11 4.92 4.54
C GLU A 189 -34.96 3.89 5.66
N LYS A 190 -35.22 2.60 5.41
CA LYS A 190 -35.04 1.54 6.43
C LYS A 190 -33.59 1.49 6.94
N LEU A 191 -32.63 1.57 6.03
CA LEU A 191 -31.20 1.59 6.38
C LEU A 191 -30.86 2.87 7.16
N THR A 192 -31.32 4.02 6.67
CA THR A 192 -31.04 5.32 7.27
C THR A 192 -31.64 5.45 8.66
N LEU A 193 -32.89 5.02 8.85
CA LEU A 193 -33.58 5.03 10.14
C LEU A 193 -32.92 4.09 11.15
N ASN A 194 -32.42 2.93 10.71
CA ASN A 194 -31.69 2.03 11.59
C ASN A 194 -30.34 2.61 12.03
N ALA A 195 -29.62 3.31 11.13
CA ALA A 195 -28.33 3.92 11.44
C ALA A 195 -28.43 5.22 12.24
N LEU A 196 -29.61 5.85 12.29
CA LEU A 196 -29.86 7.16 12.88
C LEU A 196 -30.96 7.11 13.96
N ASP A 197 -31.21 5.94 14.55
CA ASP A 197 -32.30 5.70 15.51
C ASP A 197 -32.30 6.68 16.70
N ILE A 198 -31.11 7.13 17.12
CA ILE A 198 -30.90 8.11 18.19
C ILE A 198 -31.51 9.50 17.92
N TYR A 199 -31.78 9.87 16.66
CA TYR A 199 -32.23 11.21 16.28
C TYR A 199 -33.76 11.38 16.20
N GLY A 200 -34.51 10.33 16.51
CA GLY A 200 -35.96 10.34 16.52
C GLY A 200 -36.57 10.12 15.12
N GLU A 201 -37.26 9.00 14.96
CA GLU A 201 -37.87 8.61 13.69
C GLU A 201 -38.86 9.63 13.10
N PRO A 202 -39.77 10.30 13.86
CA PRO A 202 -40.69 11.28 13.28
C PRO A 202 -39.98 12.46 12.61
N PHE A 203 -38.91 12.95 13.24
CA PHE A 203 -38.09 14.04 12.71
C PHE A 203 -37.41 13.61 11.40
N LEU A 204 -36.76 12.44 11.41
CA LEU A 204 -36.09 11.90 10.23
C LEU A 204 -37.05 11.66 9.07
N ARG A 205 -38.24 11.11 9.33
CA ARG A 205 -39.28 10.93 8.30
C ARG A 205 -39.75 12.24 7.71
N HIS A 206 -39.88 13.29 8.52
CA HIS A 206 -40.21 14.62 8.00
C HIS A 206 -39.09 15.15 7.08
N TYR A 207 -37.83 15.05 7.51
CA TYR A 207 -36.68 15.41 6.71
C TYR A 207 -36.60 14.66 5.38
N PHE A 208 -36.78 13.33 5.39
CA PHE A 208 -36.84 12.53 4.16
C PHE A 208 -38.00 12.94 3.26
N GLY A 209 -39.17 13.24 3.83
CA GLY A 209 -40.32 13.75 3.08
C GLY A 209 -40.03 15.07 2.36
N VAL A 210 -39.24 15.98 2.95
CA VAL A 210 -38.82 17.22 2.29
C VAL A 210 -37.87 16.94 1.12
N LEU A 211 -36.88 16.05 1.31
CA LEU A 211 -36.00 15.63 0.23
C LEU A 211 -36.75 14.92 -0.91
N THR A 212 -37.72 14.07 -0.59
CA THR A 212 -38.57 13.38 -1.58
C THR A 212 -39.37 14.37 -2.40
N LYS A 213 -39.94 15.43 -1.80
CA LYS A 213 -40.61 16.52 -2.55
C LYS A 213 -39.66 17.24 -3.52
N HIS A 214 -38.43 17.52 -3.09
CA HIS A 214 -37.40 18.07 -3.99
C HIS A 214 -37.02 17.07 -5.10
N GLN A 215 -37.02 15.77 -4.81
CA GLN A 215 -36.77 14.73 -5.80
C GLN A 215 -37.92 14.60 -6.82
N GLU A 216 -39.18 14.77 -6.40
CA GLU A 216 -40.36 14.69 -7.27
C GLU A 216 -40.46 15.89 -8.22
N THR A 217 -39.98 17.05 -7.79
CA THR A 217 -39.92 18.28 -8.60
C THR A 217 -38.65 18.40 -9.44
N TYR A 218 -37.77 17.41 -9.39
CA TYR A 218 -36.52 17.40 -10.14
C TYR A 218 -36.77 17.33 -11.66
N GLU A 219 -36.09 18.22 -12.37
CA GLU A 219 -35.92 18.17 -13.82
C GLU A 219 -34.44 18.17 -14.17
N ARG A 220 -34.07 17.50 -15.27
CA ARG A 220 -32.66 17.38 -15.69
C ARG A 220 -32.09 18.76 -16.06
N ASN A 221 -31.00 19.14 -15.40
CA ASN A 221 -30.41 20.49 -15.41
C ASN A 221 -31.35 21.60 -14.88
N GLY A 222 -32.46 21.23 -14.26
CA GLY A 222 -33.32 22.13 -13.51
C GLY A 222 -32.64 22.59 -12.23
N ARG A 223 -33.11 23.73 -11.71
CA ARG A 223 -32.62 24.32 -10.45
C ARG A 223 -33.60 24.00 -9.34
N ILE A 224 -33.13 23.35 -8.29
CA ILE A 224 -33.83 23.28 -7.01
C ILE A 224 -33.05 24.08 -5.98
N SER A 225 -33.74 24.78 -5.08
CA SER A 225 -33.12 25.73 -4.15
C SER A 225 -33.63 25.50 -2.74
N VAL A 226 -32.78 25.76 -1.76
CA VAL A 226 -33.14 25.80 -0.33
C VAL A 226 -32.64 27.11 0.27
N GLU A 227 -33.43 27.72 1.15
CA GLU A 227 -33.02 28.91 1.88
C GLU A 227 -31.96 28.58 2.93
N ILE A 228 -30.94 29.43 3.03
CA ILE A 228 -29.87 29.36 4.01
C ILE A 228 -29.74 30.73 4.69
N GLU A 229 -29.07 30.80 5.84
CA GLU A 229 -28.96 32.05 6.64
C GLU A 229 -28.53 33.29 5.82
N ASN A 230 -27.67 33.10 4.81
CA ASN A 230 -27.13 34.18 3.99
C ASN A 230 -27.53 34.09 2.51
N GLY A 231 -28.71 33.55 2.20
CA GLY A 231 -29.27 33.53 0.84
C GLY A 231 -29.90 32.19 0.48
N THR A 232 -29.51 31.66 -0.68
CA THR A 232 -30.05 30.41 -1.22
C THR A 232 -28.94 29.49 -1.67
N TYR A 233 -29.08 28.20 -1.37
CA TYR A 233 -28.23 27.17 -1.93
C TYR A 233 -28.95 26.49 -3.09
N ASP A 234 -28.37 26.61 -4.29
CA ASP A 234 -28.92 26.06 -5.52
C ASP A 234 -28.24 24.71 -5.85
N LEU A 235 -29.06 23.72 -6.20
CA LEU A 235 -28.62 22.43 -6.71
C LEU A 235 -29.10 22.27 -8.15
N ILE A 236 -28.15 21.99 -9.05
CA ILE A 236 -28.39 21.70 -10.46
C ILE A 236 -27.79 20.34 -10.77
N MET A 237 -28.64 19.37 -11.11
CA MET A 237 -28.26 17.96 -11.27
C MET A 237 -28.51 17.45 -12.68
N LYS A 238 -27.63 16.56 -13.11
CA LYS A 238 -27.72 15.90 -14.43
C LYS A 238 -28.39 14.52 -14.38
N TYR A 239 -28.62 14.03 -13.16
CA TYR A 239 -29.21 12.73 -12.80
C TYR A 239 -30.18 12.93 -11.64
N LYS A 240 -31.07 11.97 -11.41
CA LYS A 240 -32.06 12.06 -10.32
C LYS A 240 -31.36 12.14 -8.94
N PRO A 241 -31.49 13.24 -8.18
CA PRO A 241 -30.80 13.40 -6.91
C PRO A 241 -31.42 12.53 -5.81
N PHE A 242 -30.72 12.36 -4.70
CA PHE A 242 -31.18 11.69 -3.48
C PHE A 242 -31.51 10.20 -3.65
N CYS A 243 -31.07 9.57 -4.74
CA CYS A 243 -31.20 8.12 -4.94
C CYS A 243 -30.17 7.31 -4.14
N GLY A 244 -29.21 7.97 -3.48
CA GLY A 244 -28.16 7.33 -2.71
C GLY A 244 -26.97 6.89 -3.56
N HIS A 245 -25.82 6.79 -2.90
CA HIS A 245 -24.53 6.46 -3.53
C HIS A 245 -23.85 5.25 -2.88
N ILE A 246 -24.56 4.49 -2.05
CA ILE A 246 -24.05 3.36 -1.27
C ILE A 246 -23.23 2.36 -2.09
N ASN A 247 -23.73 1.96 -3.25
CA ASN A 247 -23.04 0.98 -4.11
C ASN A 247 -21.74 1.53 -4.69
N LYS A 248 -21.64 2.85 -4.94
CA LYS A 248 -20.44 3.46 -5.52
C LYS A 248 -19.44 3.81 -4.42
N LEU A 249 -19.88 4.64 -3.48
CA LEU A 249 -19.04 5.17 -2.40
C LEU A 249 -18.66 4.11 -1.37
N GLY A 250 -19.50 3.10 -1.14
CA GLY A 250 -19.20 2.02 -0.21
C GLY A 250 -17.98 1.21 -0.64
N HIS A 251 -17.90 0.82 -1.91
CA HIS A 251 -16.72 0.13 -2.44
C HIS A 251 -15.50 1.07 -2.52
N TYR A 252 -15.71 2.32 -2.95
CA TYR A 252 -14.63 3.31 -3.08
C TYR A 252 -13.93 3.60 -1.74
N PHE A 253 -14.67 3.98 -0.70
CA PHE A 253 -14.06 4.33 0.59
C PHE A 253 -13.47 3.11 1.31
N ARG A 254 -14.13 1.94 1.22
CA ARG A 254 -13.57 0.69 1.78
C ARG A 254 -12.25 0.33 1.12
N HIS A 255 -12.18 0.44 -0.21
CA HIS A 255 -10.94 0.16 -0.93
C HIS A 255 -9.85 1.18 -0.56
N LEU A 256 -10.17 2.49 -0.59
CA LEU A 256 -9.22 3.53 -0.22
C LEU A 256 -8.67 3.33 1.22
N PHE A 257 -9.54 3.01 2.17
CA PHE A 257 -9.15 2.70 3.56
C PHE A 257 -8.24 1.48 3.62
N GLN A 258 -8.55 0.42 2.88
CA GLN A 258 -7.75 -0.80 2.85
C GLN A 258 -6.34 -0.56 2.29
N ILE A 259 -6.17 0.35 1.32
CA ILE A 259 -4.84 0.72 0.81
C ILE A 259 -4.03 1.43 1.88
N VAL A 260 -4.63 2.42 2.55
CA VAL A 260 -3.95 3.18 3.61
C VAL A 260 -3.56 2.25 4.76
N LYS A 261 -4.50 1.45 5.22
CA LYS A 261 -4.28 0.42 6.24
C LYS A 261 -3.19 -0.57 5.84
N TYR A 262 -3.19 -1.03 4.59
CA TYR A 262 -2.17 -1.96 4.09
C TYR A 262 -0.75 -1.39 4.23
N VAL A 263 -0.53 -0.12 3.89
CA VAL A 263 0.77 0.54 4.04
C VAL A 263 1.13 0.77 5.51
N ASP A 264 0.17 1.24 6.30
CA ASP A 264 0.35 1.54 7.72
C ASP A 264 0.75 0.31 8.54
N GLU A 265 0.14 -0.84 8.26
CA GLU A 265 0.38 -2.11 8.98
C GLU A 265 1.67 -2.84 8.56
N GLN A 266 2.44 -2.35 7.58
CA GLN A 266 3.72 -2.98 7.24
C GLN A 266 4.76 -2.82 8.33
N ASP A 267 5.72 -3.74 8.40
CA ASP A 267 6.87 -3.62 9.29
C ASP A 267 7.74 -2.42 8.87
N ASP A 268 8.07 -1.54 9.82
CA ASP A 268 8.90 -0.34 9.58
C ASP A 268 10.34 -0.69 9.14
N SER A 269 10.84 -1.88 9.49
CA SER A 269 12.14 -2.38 9.02
C SER A 269 12.13 -2.73 7.52
N ILE A 270 10.96 -2.99 6.95
CA ILE A 270 10.77 -3.29 5.53
C ILE A 270 10.34 -2.01 4.80
N VAL A 271 9.30 -1.34 5.28
CA VAL A 271 8.69 -0.17 4.64
C VAL A 271 8.94 1.07 5.51
N THR A 272 10.13 1.66 5.34
CA THR A 272 10.52 2.86 6.10
C THR A 272 9.82 4.14 5.64
N LYS A 273 9.48 4.24 4.35
CA LYS A 273 8.92 5.46 3.71
C LYS A 273 7.41 5.40 3.51
N LYS A 274 6.65 4.90 4.49
CA LYS A 274 5.17 4.78 4.42
C LYS A 274 4.48 6.06 3.95
N TYR A 275 4.94 7.22 4.46
CA TYR A 275 4.41 8.53 4.07
C TYR A 275 4.54 8.79 2.55
N ASP A 276 5.65 8.41 1.91
CA ASP A 276 5.87 8.65 0.47
C ASP A 276 4.93 7.80 -0.39
N TYR A 277 4.65 6.56 0.03
CA TYR A 277 3.64 5.72 -0.61
C TYR A 277 2.25 6.34 -0.48
N LEU A 278 1.84 6.75 0.71
CA LEU A 278 0.51 7.34 0.92
C LEU A 278 0.37 8.72 0.28
N LYS A 279 1.46 9.48 0.15
CA LYS A 279 1.52 10.68 -0.68
C LYS A 279 1.29 10.36 -2.16
N THR A 280 1.84 9.25 -2.66
CA THR A 280 1.63 8.78 -4.04
C THR A 280 0.16 8.38 -4.28
N LEU A 281 -0.46 7.70 -3.31
CA LEU A 281 -1.90 7.40 -3.33
C LEU A 281 -2.72 8.70 -3.31
N ARG A 282 -2.45 9.62 -2.39
CA ARG A 282 -3.14 10.91 -2.30
C ARG A 282 -3.07 11.72 -3.59
N ALA A 283 -1.93 11.69 -4.29
CA ALA A 283 -1.78 12.36 -5.58
C ALA A 283 -2.73 11.84 -6.66
N GLN A 284 -3.29 10.63 -6.49
CA GLN A 284 -4.34 10.11 -7.37
C GLN A 284 -5.72 10.70 -7.06
N LEU A 285 -5.96 11.22 -5.87
CA LEU A 285 -7.27 11.74 -5.45
C LEU A 285 -7.48 13.18 -5.93
N SER A 286 -8.62 13.45 -6.56
CA SER A 286 -9.03 14.82 -6.83
C SER A 286 -9.39 15.58 -5.56
N THR A 287 -9.41 16.90 -5.70
CA THR A 287 -9.88 17.82 -4.67
C THR A 287 -11.29 17.52 -4.18
N HIS A 288 -12.20 17.08 -5.06
CA HIS A 288 -13.57 16.72 -4.68
C HIS A 288 -13.63 15.34 -4.00
N GLU A 289 -12.78 14.39 -4.40
CA GLU A 289 -12.61 13.11 -3.70
C GLU A 289 -12.11 13.33 -2.26
N GLN A 290 -11.09 14.19 -2.08
CA GLN A 290 -10.59 14.55 -0.75
C GLN A 290 -11.63 15.31 0.09
N LEU A 291 -12.42 16.20 -0.54
CA LEU A 291 -13.49 16.92 0.14
C LEU A 291 -14.61 15.98 0.61
N LEU A 292 -15.02 15.03 -0.23
CA LEU A 292 -16.01 14.03 0.14
C LEU A 292 -15.48 13.07 1.22
N MET A 293 -14.20 12.72 1.16
CA MET A 293 -13.52 11.93 2.21
C MET A 293 -13.51 12.66 3.56
N TYR A 294 -13.30 13.97 3.55
CA TYR A 294 -13.39 14.80 4.76
C TYR A 294 -14.79 14.80 5.36
N TYR A 295 -15.84 14.97 4.55
CA TYR A 295 -17.22 14.88 5.03
C TYR A 295 -17.56 13.47 5.54
N ASN A 296 -17.09 12.42 4.85
CA ASN A 296 -17.23 11.05 5.32
C ASN A 296 -16.61 10.86 6.71
N ALA A 297 -15.40 11.37 6.93
CA ALA A 297 -14.68 11.23 8.20
C ALA A 297 -15.31 12.01 9.37
N MET A 298 -16.13 13.02 9.09
CA MET A 298 -16.93 13.69 10.13
C MET A 298 -18.20 12.92 10.50
N SER A 299 -18.64 11.96 9.66
CA SER A 299 -19.77 11.07 9.94
C SER A 299 -19.31 9.78 10.64
N SER A 300 -20.25 9.08 11.28
CA SER A 300 -19.97 7.79 11.93
C SER A 300 -19.41 6.74 10.97
N MET A 301 -19.73 6.82 9.67
CA MET A 301 -19.21 5.91 8.65
C MET A 301 -17.70 6.05 8.41
N GLY A 302 -17.15 7.24 8.64
CA GLY A 302 -15.74 7.54 8.41
C GLY A 302 -14.91 7.64 9.69
N GLU A 303 -15.50 7.40 10.86
CA GLU A 303 -14.81 7.44 12.16
C GLU A 303 -13.50 6.65 12.20
N PRO A 304 -13.38 5.45 11.55
CA PRO A 304 -12.12 4.71 11.52
C PRO A 304 -10.94 5.49 10.94
N TRP A 305 -11.18 6.46 10.04
CA TRP A 305 -10.13 7.34 9.51
C TRP A 305 -9.54 8.27 10.56
N ILE A 306 -10.37 8.67 11.53
CA ILE A 306 -10.02 9.58 12.63
C ILE A 306 -9.35 8.81 13.76
N GLU A 307 -9.92 7.67 14.17
CA GLU A 307 -9.34 6.81 15.22
C GLU A 307 -7.91 6.35 14.87
N LYS A 308 -7.69 5.99 13.60
CA LYS A 308 -6.37 5.61 13.08
C LYS A 308 -5.48 6.80 12.73
N LYS A 309 -6.00 8.03 12.84
CA LYS A 309 -5.31 9.29 12.50
C LYS A 309 -4.78 9.34 11.06
N TYR A 310 -5.36 8.57 10.15
CA TYR A 310 -4.90 8.48 8.76
C TYR A 310 -5.07 9.79 7.99
N LEU A 311 -6.10 10.59 8.31
CA LEU A 311 -6.27 11.89 7.67
C LEU A 311 -5.19 12.89 8.06
N SER A 312 -4.84 12.95 9.34
CA SER A 312 -3.88 13.91 9.88
C SER A 312 -2.43 13.45 9.66
N GLU A 313 -2.07 12.23 10.05
CA GLU A 313 -0.69 11.73 10.01
C GLU A 313 -0.17 11.62 8.58
N PHE A 314 -0.94 10.97 7.69
CA PHE A 314 -0.58 10.83 6.28
C PHE A 314 -1.04 11.99 5.41
N ARG A 315 -1.70 12.99 6.01
CA ARG A 315 -2.19 14.21 5.34
C ARG A 315 -3.04 13.88 4.10
N MET A 316 -3.92 12.88 4.20
CA MET A 316 -4.68 12.33 3.06
C MET A 316 -5.60 13.34 2.37
N ILE A 317 -6.02 14.39 3.08
CA ILE A 317 -6.88 15.46 2.56
C ILE A 317 -6.14 16.79 2.39
N LYS A 318 -4.81 16.77 2.22
CA LYS A 318 -3.98 17.98 2.15
C LYS A 318 -4.39 19.00 1.07
N ASN A 319 -5.02 18.56 -0.02
CA ASN A 319 -5.32 19.40 -1.18
C ASN A 319 -6.75 19.96 -1.17
N ILE A 320 -7.54 19.76 -0.10
CA ILE A 320 -8.91 20.29 -0.03
C ILE A 320 -8.91 21.83 -0.13
N PRO A 321 -9.82 22.44 -0.90
CA PRO A 321 -9.95 23.89 -0.94
C PRO A 321 -10.75 24.30 0.29
N LEU A 322 -10.08 24.92 1.27
CA LEU A 322 -10.71 25.30 2.54
C LEU A 322 -12.03 26.09 2.36
N PRO A 323 -12.16 27.03 1.40
CA PRO A 323 -13.43 27.73 1.19
C PRO A 323 -14.58 26.85 0.68
N TYR A 324 -14.30 25.67 0.12
CA TYR A 324 -15.34 24.73 -0.33
C TYR A 324 -15.72 23.72 0.75
N ALA A 325 -14.99 23.67 1.87
CA ALA A 325 -15.36 22.95 3.08
C ALA A 325 -16.21 23.86 3.98
N ASP A 326 -17.41 24.17 3.52
CA ASP A 326 -18.31 25.24 4.01
C ASP A 326 -19.51 24.73 4.83
N ILE A 327 -19.57 23.42 5.12
CA ILE A 327 -20.61 22.79 5.96
C ILE A 327 -19.95 21.92 7.04
N GLY A 328 -20.60 21.78 8.19
CA GLY A 328 -20.06 21.06 9.34
C GLY A 328 -18.92 21.80 10.05
N ILE A 329 -18.08 21.04 10.77
CA ILE A 329 -16.96 21.57 11.55
C ILE A 329 -15.80 21.93 10.62
N PRO A 330 -15.31 23.19 10.56
CA PRO A 330 -14.23 23.59 9.66
C PRO A 330 -12.99 22.68 9.73
N PRO A 331 -12.27 22.42 8.61
CA PRO A 331 -11.21 21.42 8.58
C PRO A 331 -10.10 21.60 9.62
N LYS A 332 -9.76 22.86 9.93
CA LYS A 332 -8.72 23.20 10.91
C LYS A 332 -9.16 22.97 12.36
N GLU A 333 -10.45 23.12 12.63
CA GLU A 333 -11.01 22.79 13.94
C GLU A 333 -11.15 21.28 14.09
N PHE A 334 -11.53 20.59 13.01
CA PHE A 334 -11.74 19.14 13.02
C PHE A 334 -10.45 18.32 13.13
N LEU A 335 -9.39 18.67 12.38
CA LEU A 335 -8.13 17.89 12.35
C LEU A 335 -6.93 18.61 12.98
N GLY A 336 -7.07 19.88 13.34
CA GLY A 336 -5.94 20.73 13.70
C GLY A 336 -5.18 21.28 12.48
N MET A 337 -4.11 22.03 12.77
CA MET A 337 -3.26 22.64 11.73
C MET A 337 -2.06 21.78 11.33
N PHE A 338 -1.55 20.98 12.27
CA PHE A 338 -0.30 20.24 12.14
C PHE A 338 -0.51 18.76 12.46
N ASN A 339 0.23 17.89 11.77
CA ASN A 339 0.33 16.47 12.16
C ASN A 339 1.27 16.28 13.35
N SER A 340 1.45 15.03 13.81
CA SER A 340 2.37 14.72 14.91
C SER A 340 3.84 15.12 14.67
N LEU A 341 4.23 15.27 13.40
CA LEU A 341 5.57 15.69 12.97
C LEU A 341 5.73 17.21 12.86
N GLY A 342 4.70 17.99 13.21
CA GLY A 342 4.72 19.45 13.11
C GLY A 342 4.59 20.00 11.69
N GLU A 343 4.14 19.18 10.73
CA GLU A 343 3.95 19.59 9.35
C GLU A 343 2.51 20.04 9.09
N LEU A 344 2.35 21.08 8.26
CA LEU A 344 1.03 21.54 7.85
C LEU A 344 0.23 20.44 7.14
N ILE A 345 -1.01 20.25 7.61
CA ILE A 345 -1.96 19.30 7.03
C ILE A 345 -2.46 19.82 5.67
N PHE A 346 -2.81 21.11 5.57
CA PHE A 346 -3.45 21.70 4.39
C PHE A 346 -2.48 22.53 3.53
N GLU A 347 -2.47 22.29 2.22
CA GLU A 347 -1.59 22.96 1.25
C GLU A 347 -1.92 24.45 1.05
N TRP A 348 -3.18 24.83 1.16
CA TRP A 348 -3.61 26.21 0.87
C TRP A 348 -3.01 27.25 1.83
N ASP A 349 -2.64 26.84 3.04
CA ASP A 349 -1.92 27.70 3.98
C ASP A 349 -0.49 27.97 3.49
N GLU A 350 0.21 26.94 2.99
CA GLU A 350 1.53 27.08 2.35
C GLU A 350 1.47 27.97 1.11
N ILE A 351 0.39 27.87 0.31
CA ILE A 351 0.16 28.75 -0.84
C ILE A 351 -0.05 30.19 -0.37
N LYS A 352 -0.87 30.42 0.65
CA LYS A 352 -1.14 31.76 1.20
C LYS A 352 0.13 32.40 1.76
N GLU A 353 0.97 31.64 2.45
CA GLU A 353 2.26 32.11 2.94
C GLU A 353 3.23 32.48 1.81
N ARG A 354 3.40 31.60 0.81
CA ARG A 354 4.22 31.89 -0.37
C ARG A 354 3.73 33.13 -1.12
N THR A 355 2.41 33.30 -1.17
CA THR A 355 1.75 34.44 -1.81
C THR A 355 2.01 35.75 -1.08
N LYS A 356 2.01 35.75 0.26
CA LYS A 356 2.37 36.91 1.09
C LYS A 356 3.84 37.31 0.97
N LYS A 357 4.74 36.34 0.81
CA LYS A 357 6.20 36.54 0.70
C LYS A 357 6.66 37.03 -0.68
N ARG A 358 5.77 37.22 -1.65
CA ARG A 358 6.15 37.70 -2.99
C ARG A 358 6.57 39.19 -2.92
N PRO A 359 7.79 39.54 -3.37
CA PRO A 359 8.34 40.89 -3.24
C PRO A 359 7.61 41.96 -4.06
N ASP A 360 6.86 41.57 -5.10
CA ASP A 360 6.20 42.49 -6.03
C ASP A 360 4.79 42.94 -5.60
N ARG A 361 4.43 42.78 -4.32
CA ARG A 361 3.15 43.27 -3.79
C ARG A 361 3.35 44.63 -3.12
N ARG A 362 3.27 45.68 -3.94
CA ARG A 362 2.89 47.02 -3.49
C ARG A 362 1.38 47.12 -3.37
#